data_AF-A0AA40F2F1-F1
#
_entry.id   AF-A0AA40F2F1-F1
#
_cell.length_a   1.000
_cell.length_b   1.000
_cell.length_c   1.000
_cell.angle_alpha   90.00
_cell.angle_beta   90.00
_cell.angle_gamma   90.00
#
_symmetry.space_group_name_H-M   'P 1'
#
loop_
_entity.id
_entity.type
_entity.pdbx_description
1 polymer ?
#
loop_
_entity_poly.entity_id
_entity_poly.type
_entity_poly.pdbx_seq_one_letter_code
_entity_poly.pdbx_strand_id
1 'polypeptide(L)'
;MAARRNLITPRASWVSPSCLCAVPSEKRFAHSPRGGARTPDGAPSPSVQQKQQQKQHITPALISAPLPGTLIAPPLSQWPKGKAFFRFAYDVLSSRGRRWLQTFLVALMSRPKPWKAGQLQLNNSTIPPMAKELHTDMLRAFATGDREKLKALCTVTYLTPMLVSLDKRPRTKRYKWELVEWTGKARIVAQSITPVAAGGSSDMIRQVTVHLPSRQRRIEYAWNAGAREWEVASQKEADVDEHLILVSVIFPGSYQQSEWRILSATRPSTPEEWEKEKQLIEKVQSVEMESYKL
;
A
#
# COMPACT_ATOMS: atom_id res chain seq x y z
N MET A 1 1.30 -20.32 -48.48
CA MET A 1 1.36 -18.92 -47.98
C MET A 1 0.15 -18.67 -47.10
N ALA A 2 0.32 -18.78 -45.77
CA ALA A 2 -0.77 -18.59 -44.80
C ALA A 2 -0.62 -17.24 -44.11
N ALA A 3 -1.58 -16.35 -44.32
CA ALA A 3 -1.62 -15.01 -43.77
C ALA A 3 -1.98 -15.04 -42.28
N ARG A 4 -1.04 -14.67 -41.40
CA ARG A 4 -1.29 -14.40 -39.99
C ARG A 4 -1.93 -13.03 -39.84
N ARG A 5 -3.22 -12.98 -39.51
CA ARG A 5 -3.92 -11.76 -39.08
C ARG A 5 -3.56 -11.46 -37.62
N ASN A 6 -2.75 -10.41 -37.41
CA ASN A 6 -2.53 -9.83 -36.09
C ASN A 6 -3.78 -9.06 -35.65
N LEU A 7 -4.57 -9.65 -34.76
CA LEU A 7 -5.64 -8.94 -34.06
C LEU A 7 -5.02 -8.23 -32.84
N ILE A 8 -4.75 -6.94 -33.01
CA ILE A 8 -4.47 -6.02 -31.91
C ILE A 8 -5.81 -5.79 -31.20
N THR A 9 -6.02 -6.44 -30.06
CA THR A 9 -7.16 -6.17 -29.20
C THR A 9 -6.94 -4.86 -28.42
N PRO A 10 -7.95 -3.99 -28.30
CA PRO A 10 -7.83 -2.76 -27.55
C PRO A 10 -7.66 -3.05 -26.05
N ARG A 11 -6.66 -2.39 -25.45
CA ARG A 11 -6.31 -2.44 -24.03
C ARG A 11 -7.46 -1.85 -23.21
N ALA A 12 -8.34 -2.69 -22.69
CA ALA A 12 -9.43 -2.27 -21.81
C ALA A 12 -8.86 -1.62 -20.55
N SER A 13 -9.17 -0.34 -20.32
CA SER A 13 -8.78 0.40 -19.13
C SER A 13 -9.51 -0.18 -17.90
N TRP A 14 -8.74 -0.82 -17.04
CA TRP A 14 -9.17 -1.16 -15.69
C TRP A 14 -9.34 0.13 -14.90
N VAL A 15 -10.56 0.47 -14.48
CA VAL A 15 -10.75 1.52 -13.47
C VAL A 15 -10.54 0.86 -12.12
N SER A 16 -9.34 1.05 -11.57
CA SER A 16 -9.07 0.74 -10.17
C SER A 16 -9.92 1.69 -9.31
N PRO A 17 -10.45 1.28 -8.14
CA PRO A 17 -11.33 2.13 -7.32
C PRO A 17 -10.66 3.36 -6.70
N SER A 18 -9.41 3.67 -7.07
CA SER A 18 -8.59 4.74 -6.49
C SER A 18 -8.80 6.08 -7.20
N CYS A 19 -10.01 6.63 -7.15
CA CYS A 19 -10.26 8.06 -7.31
C CYS A 19 -11.58 8.38 -6.61
N LEU A 20 -11.50 9.17 -5.53
CA LEU A 20 -12.52 10.09 -4.96
C LEU A 20 -12.29 10.20 -3.44
N CYS A 21 -11.29 11.01 -3.05
CA CYS A 21 -11.24 11.59 -1.71
C CYS A 21 -12.01 12.92 -1.76
N ALA A 22 -13.20 12.94 -1.19
CA ALA A 22 -13.84 14.15 -0.71
C ALA A 22 -14.15 13.91 0.78
N VAL A 23 -13.52 14.72 1.63
CA VAL A 23 -13.64 14.67 3.10
C VAL A 23 -14.94 15.37 3.52
N PRO A 24 -15.84 14.74 4.29
CA PRO A 24 -16.86 15.47 5.04
C PRO A 24 -16.40 15.74 6.47
N SER A 25 -16.70 16.95 6.93
CA SER A 25 -16.30 17.53 8.22
C SER A 25 -16.94 16.83 9.44
N GLU A 26 -16.25 16.96 10.58
CA GLU A 26 -16.68 16.55 11.92
C GLU A 26 -18.12 17.00 12.25
N LYS A 27 -18.89 16.10 12.86
CA LYS A 27 -19.89 16.48 13.87
C LYS A 27 -19.81 15.54 15.06
N ARG A 28 -19.58 16.17 16.22
CA ARG A 28 -19.63 15.64 17.58
C ARG A 28 -20.96 14.95 17.85
N PHE A 29 -20.91 13.76 18.44
CA PHE A 29 -21.98 13.24 19.29
C PHE A 29 -21.35 12.70 20.58
N ALA A 30 -21.55 13.45 21.66
CA ALA A 30 -21.34 12.99 23.01
C ALA A 30 -22.59 12.21 23.43
N HIS A 31 -22.46 10.99 23.92
CA HIS A 31 -23.35 10.34 24.90
C HIS A 31 -22.61 9.15 25.51
N SER A 32 -22.42 9.18 26.83
CA SER A 32 -21.83 8.09 27.60
C SER A 32 -22.89 7.57 28.57
N PRO A 33 -23.32 6.30 28.50
CA PRO A 33 -24.13 5.70 29.54
C PRO A 33 -23.24 5.13 30.66
N ARG A 34 -23.56 5.50 31.90
CA ARG A 34 -23.09 4.84 33.12
C ARG A 34 -23.72 3.44 33.19
N GLY A 35 -22.90 2.40 33.08
CA GLY A 35 -23.28 1.02 33.38
C GLY A 35 -22.11 0.31 34.06
N GLY A 36 -22.27 0.03 35.36
CA GLY A 36 -21.29 -0.75 36.12
C GLY A 36 -21.33 -2.22 35.71
N ALA A 37 -20.16 -2.80 35.42
CA ALA A 37 -20.00 -4.22 35.14
C ALA A 37 -18.97 -4.82 36.09
N ARG A 38 -19.38 -5.90 36.76
CA ARG A 38 -18.56 -6.77 37.60
C ARG A 38 -17.48 -7.45 36.74
N THR A 39 -16.24 -7.47 37.20
CA THR A 39 -15.12 -8.18 36.57
C THR A 39 -15.19 -9.69 36.84
N PRO A 40 -15.07 -10.55 35.81
CA PRO A 40 -14.82 -11.97 35.99
C PRO A 40 -13.32 -12.23 36.22
N ASP A 41 -13.02 -13.05 37.24
CA ASP A 41 -11.68 -13.53 37.57
C ASP A 41 -11.15 -14.44 36.45
N GLY A 42 -10.01 -14.04 35.86
CA GLY A 42 -9.39 -14.72 34.72
C GLY A 42 -8.70 -13.80 33.71
N ALA A 43 -8.67 -12.48 33.96
CA ALA A 43 -7.96 -11.55 33.11
C ALA A 43 -6.43 -11.78 33.19
N PRO A 44 -5.72 -11.92 32.06
CA PRO A 44 -4.27 -12.00 32.05
C PRO A 44 -3.66 -10.74 32.70
N SER A 45 -2.57 -10.92 33.45
CA SER A 45 -1.88 -9.85 34.19
C SER A 45 -1.75 -8.57 33.36
N PRO A 46 -1.98 -7.37 33.94
CA PRO A 46 -1.92 -6.09 33.23
C PRO A 46 -0.58 -5.86 32.51
N SER A 47 0.48 -6.50 32.97
CA SER A 47 1.81 -6.48 32.33
C SER A 47 1.87 -7.27 31.01
N VAL A 48 1.14 -8.39 30.89
CA VAL A 48 1.03 -9.19 29.66
C VAL A 48 0.09 -8.51 28.66
N GLN A 49 -1.00 -7.92 29.16
CA GLN A 49 -1.89 -7.09 28.34
C GLN A 49 -1.18 -5.83 27.84
N GLN A 50 -0.37 -5.15 28.66
CA GLN A 50 0.44 -4.01 28.20
C GLN A 50 1.49 -4.40 27.16
N LYS A 51 2.15 -5.56 27.29
CA LYS A 51 3.07 -6.06 26.25
C LYS A 51 2.36 -6.44 24.95
N GLN A 52 1.13 -6.96 25.02
CA GLN A 52 0.33 -7.27 23.84
C GLN A 52 -0.30 -6.01 23.20
N GLN A 53 -0.68 -5.01 24.01
CA GLN A 53 -1.20 -3.71 23.55
C GLN A 53 -0.09 -2.79 23.00
N GLN A 54 1.12 -2.82 23.57
CA GLN A 54 2.27 -2.08 23.03
C GLN A 54 2.67 -2.57 21.64
N LYS A 55 2.41 -3.82 21.29
CA LYS A 55 2.60 -4.34 19.92
C LYS A 55 1.60 -3.77 18.90
N GLN A 56 0.57 -3.04 19.33
CA GLN A 56 -0.52 -2.56 18.47
C GLN A 56 -0.60 -1.03 18.31
N HIS A 57 0.33 -0.26 18.90
CA HIS A 57 0.40 1.19 18.67
C HIS A 57 1.07 1.52 17.32
N ILE A 58 0.61 0.91 16.23
CA ILE A 58 0.72 1.56 14.93
C ILE A 58 -0.50 2.48 14.87
N THR A 59 -0.34 3.75 15.23
CA THR A 59 -1.45 4.69 15.10
C THR A 59 -1.86 4.72 13.62
N PRO A 60 -3.13 4.38 13.28
CA PRO A 60 -3.56 4.33 11.88
C PRO A 60 -3.45 5.69 11.18
N ALA A 61 -3.38 6.78 11.94
CA ALA A 61 -3.13 8.13 11.44
C ALA A 61 -1.75 8.30 10.77
N LEU A 62 -0.71 7.62 11.28
CA LEU A 62 0.67 7.71 10.78
C LEU A 62 0.84 7.16 9.36
N ILE A 63 -0.06 6.27 8.93
CA ILE A 63 0.06 5.52 7.68
C ILE A 63 -1.14 5.81 6.77
N SER A 64 -1.52 7.08 6.71
CA SER A 64 -2.72 7.48 5.98
C SER A 64 -2.48 7.72 4.49
N ALA A 65 -1.25 8.08 4.10
CA ALA A 65 -0.90 8.37 2.71
C ALA A 65 0.49 7.80 2.38
N PRO A 66 0.76 7.47 1.10
CA PRO A 66 2.12 7.17 0.65
C PRO A 66 3.05 8.33 1.00
N LEU A 67 4.27 8.01 1.40
CA LEU A 67 5.28 9.01 1.70
C LEU A 67 5.50 9.94 0.48
N PRO A 68 5.60 11.26 0.69
CA PRO A 68 5.84 12.19 -0.39
C PRO A 68 7.19 11.90 -1.07
N GLY A 69 7.26 12.15 -2.37
CA GLY A 69 8.48 11.93 -3.16
C GLY A 69 8.67 10.48 -3.60
N THR A 70 7.63 9.65 -3.54
CA THR A 70 7.69 8.25 -4.00
C THR A 70 7.49 8.18 -5.52
N LEU A 71 8.49 8.65 -6.27
CA LEU A 71 8.46 8.56 -7.73
C LEU A 71 8.61 7.11 -8.20
N ILE A 72 7.60 6.63 -8.94
CA ILE A 72 7.60 5.34 -9.64
C ILE A 72 7.76 5.64 -11.13
N ALA A 73 8.96 5.39 -11.65
CA ALA A 73 9.25 5.71 -13.04
C ALA A 73 8.38 4.86 -13.99
N PRO A 74 7.76 5.49 -15.01
CA PRO A 74 7.03 4.78 -16.05
C PRO A 74 8.01 4.00 -16.94
N PRO A 75 7.53 3.05 -17.77
CA PRO A 75 8.38 2.38 -18.75
C PRO A 75 9.04 3.42 -19.67
N LEU A 76 10.27 3.14 -20.11
CA LEU A 76 11.08 4.07 -20.91
C LEU A 76 10.36 4.58 -22.19
N SER A 77 9.43 3.79 -22.72
CA SER A 77 8.60 4.18 -23.88
C SER A 77 7.67 5.37 -23.62
N GLN A 78 7.32 5.62 -22.35
CA GLN A 78 6.45 6.73 -21.92
C GLN A 78 7.25 7.93 -21.42
N TRP A 79 8.58 7.89 -21.50
CA TRP A 79 9.40 9.02 -21.06
C TRP A 79 9.31 10.17 -22.05
N PRO A 80 9.43 11.42 -21.58
CA PRO A 80 9.44 12.57 -22.45
C PRO A 80 10.67 12.53 -23.37
N LYS A 81 10.53 13.00 -24.60
CA LYS A 81 11.62 13.01 -25.60
C LYS A 81 12.42 14.33 -25.54
N GLY A 82 13.63 14.34 -26.11
CA GLY A 82 14.46 15.55 -26.22
C GLY A 82 15.06 16.02 -24.89
N LYS A 83 15.18 17.34 -24.68
CA LYS A 83 15.79 17.90 -23.45
C LYS A 83 15.03 17.56 -22.17
N ALA A 84 13.71 17.36 -22.26
CA ALA A 84 12.88 16.95 -21.13
C ALA A 84 13.21 15.54 -20.63
N PHE A 85 13.75 14.66 -21.49
CA PHE A 85 14.24 13.33 -21.12
C PHE A 85 15.27 13.42 -20.01
N PHE A 86 16.31 14.24 -20.20
CA PHE A 86 17.43 14.34 -19.26
C PHE A 86 17.00 14.97 -17.93
N ARG A 87 16.07 15.93 -17.95
CA ARG A 87 15.49 16.51 -16.73
C ARG A 87 14.74 15.46 -15.92
N PHE A 88 13.86 14.70 -16.58
CA PHE A 88 13.12 13.63 -15.91
C PHE A 88 14.03 12.49 -15.46
N ALA A 89 15.05 12.12 -16.24
CA ALA A 89 16.06 11.14 -15.86
C ALA A 89 16.82 11.57 -14.60
N TYR A 90 17.21 12.85 -14.53
CA TYR A 90 17.85 13.43 -13.35
C TYR A 90 16.92 13.40 -12.13
N ASP A 91 15.63 13.69 -12.30
CA ASP A 91 14.65 13.59 -11.21
C ASP A 91 14.49 12.16 -10.69
N VAL A 92 14.40 11.18 -11.59
CA VAL A 92 14.36 9.75 -11.22
C VAL A 92 15.63 9.34 -10.49
N LEU A 93 16.80 9.75 -10.97
CA LEU A 93 18.08 9.40 -10.37
C LEU A 93 18.29 10.08 -9.01
N SER A 94 18.00 11.38 -8.92
CA SER A 94 18.14 12.16 -7.69
C SER A 94 17.16 11.70 -6.62
N SER A 95 15.91 11.40 -6.95
CA SER A 95 14.94 10.85 -6.01
C SER A 95 15.35 9.46 -5.51
N ARG A 96 15.92 8.61 -6.37
CA ARG A 96 16.47 7.31 -5.97
C ARG A 96 17.71 7.46 -5.08
N GLY A 97 18.60 8.39 -5.42
CA GLY A 97 19.81 8.70 -4.65
C GLY A 97 19.48 9.21 -3.25
N ARG A 98 18.55 10.18 -3.13
CA ARG A 98 18.08 10.71 -1.84
C ARG A 98 17.50 9.61 -0.96
N ARG A 99 16.63 8.75 -1.50
CA ARG A 99 16.03 7.62 -0.76
C ARG A 99 17.05 6.57 -0.34
N TRP A 100 18.00 6.26 -1.22
CA TRP A 100 19.11 5.37 -0.89
C TRP A 100 19.96 5.94 0.24
N LEU A 101 20.31 7.23 0.17
CA LEU A 101 21.08 7.92 1.20
C LEU A 101 20.32 7.93 2.53
N GLN A 102 19.02 8.23 2.55
CA GLN A 102 18.21 8.17 3.76
C GLN A 102 18.20 6.77 4.39
N THR A 103 17.95 5.73 3.57
CA THR A 103 17.97 4.34 4.04
C THR A 103 19.35 3.96 4.58
N PHE A 104 20.42 4.40 3.91
CA PHE A 104 21.79 4.17 4.30
C PHE A 104 22.12 4.86 5.63
N LEU A 105 21.72 6.11 5.82
CA LEU A 105 21.92 6.86 7.06
C LEU A 105 21.20 6.21 8.23
N VAL A 106 19.95 5.77 8.06
CA VAL A 106 19.23 5.03 9.11
C VAL A 106 19.92 3.70 9.42
N ALA A 107 20.36 2.96 8.40
CA ALA A 107 21.11 1.72 8.60
C ALA A 107 22.43 1.96 9.33
N LEU A 108 23.11 3.08 9.06
CA LEU A 108 24.34 3.50 9.74
C LEU A 108 24.07 3.88 11.20
N MET A 109 23.02 4.65 11.48
CA MET A 109 22.58 5.01 12.83
C MET A 109 22.13 3.79 13.66
N SER A 110 21.67 2.72 13.00
CA SER A 110 21.31 1.46 13.67
C SER A 110 22.51 0.62 14.12
N ARG A 111 23.74 1.04 13.84
CA ARG A 111 24.95 0.31 14.25
C ARG A 111 25.33 0.67 15.68
N PRO A 112 25.41 -0.31 16.60
CA PRO A 112 25.86 -0.02 17.97
C PRO A 112 27.36 0.30 18.05
N LYS A 113 28.14 -0.18 17.08
CA LYS A 113 29.58 0.10 16.92
C LYS A 113 29.90 0.18 15.42
N PRO A 114 30.89 0.97 14.98
CA PRO A 114 31.20 1.16 13.55
C PRO A 114 31.56 -0.14 12.82
N TRP A 115 32.07 -1.14 13.55
CA TRP A 115 32.53 -2.43 13.02
C TRP A 115 31.54 -3.60 13.21
N LYS A 116 30.36 -3.35 13.81
CA LYS A 116 29.32 -4.37 13.99
C LYS A 116 28.23 -4.21 12.93
N ALA A 117 27.59 -5.32 12.57
CA ALA A 117 26.40 -5.30 11.74
C ALA A 117 25.31 -4.40 12.38
N GLY A 118 24.57 -3.68 11.53
CA GLY A 118 23.46 -2.85 11.99
C GLY A 118 22.34 -3.70 12.59
N GLN A 119 21.65 -3.17 13.60
CA GLN A 119 20.49 -3.84 14.18
C GLN A 119 19.32 -3.87 13.20
N LEU A 120 19.23 -2.88 12.30
CA LEU A 120 18.22 -2.85 11.25
C LEU A 120 18.56 -3.82 10.12
N GLN A 121 17.82 -4.91 10.02
CA GLN A 121 17.89 -5.83 8.88
C GLN A 121 16.86 -5.47 7.82
N LEU A 122 17.32 -5.00 6.66
CA LEU A 122 16.43 -4.59 5.57
C LEU A 122 15.78 -5.79 4.86
N ASN A 123 16.44 -6.95 4.78
CA ASN A 123 15.90 -8.18 4.17
C ASN A 123 15.18 -7.95 2.82
N ASN A 124 15.78 -7.14 1.93
CA ASN A 124 15.15 -6.72 0.67
C ASN A 124 14.82 -7.89 -0.28
N SER A 125 15.51 -9.02 -0.16
CA SER A 125 15.26 -10.22 -0.96
C SER A 125 13.97 -10.94 -0.58
N THR A 126 13.50 -10.83 0.66
CA THR A 126 12.28 -11.51 1.14
C THR A 126 11.02 -10.71 0.84
N ILE A 127 11.15 -9.41 0.52
CA ILE A 127 10.01 -8.52 0.28
C ILE A 127 9.24 -8.89 -0.98
N PRO A 128 9.85 -9.12 -2.17
CA PRO A 128 9.10 -9.48 -3.36
C PRO A 128 8.24 -10.75 -3.25
N PRO A 129 8.72 -11.89 -2.71
CA PRO A 129 7.87 -13.07 -2.54
C PRO A 129 6.75 -12.83 -1.51
N MET A 130 7.06 -12.19 -0.38
CA MET A 130 6.05 -11.81 0.62
C MET A 130 4.97 -10.88 0.03
N ALA A 131 5.36 -9.92 -0.80
CA ALA A 131 4.42 -9.03 -1.49
C ALA A 131 3.45 -9.78 -2.41
N LYS A 132 3.93 -10.82 -3.11
CA LYS A 132 3.07 -11.67 -3.94
C LYS A 132 2.02 -12.38 -3.09
N GLU A 133 2.42 -12.93 -1.95
CA GLU A 133 1.53 -13.63 -1.03
C GLU A 133 0.47 -12.68 -0.46
N LEU A 134 0.90 -11.55 0.12
CA LEU A 134 -0.02 -10.53 0.65
C LEU A 134 -1.02 -10.07 -0.41
N HIS A 135 -0.56 -9.78 -1.62
CA HIS A 135 -1.40 -9.33 -2.71
C HIS A 135 -2.44 -10.37 -3.12
N THR A 136 -2.00 -11.61 -3.29
CA THR A 136 -2.86 -12.72 -3.69
C THR A 136 -3.91 -12.99 -2.63
N ASP A 137 -3.51 -12.99 -1.36
CA ASP A 137 -4.41 -13.22 -0.23
C ASP A 137 -5.41 -12.08 -0.03
N MET A 138 -4.99 -10.84 -0.25
CA MET A 138 -5.87 -9.69 -0.26
C MET A 138 -6.93 -9.79 -1.36
N LEU A 139 -6.53 -10.09 -2.60
CA LEU A 139 -7.47 -10.19 -3.72
C LEU A 139 -8.45 -11.35 -3.55
N ARG A 140 -7.97 -12.50 -3.03
CA ARG A 140 -8.84 -13.62 -2.66
C ARG A 140 -9.84 -13.22 -1.57
N ALA A 141 -9.38 -12.62 -0.47
CA ALA A 141 -10.23 -12.16 0.62
C ALA A 141 -11.25 -11.13 0.14
N PHE A 142 -10.85 -10.23 -0.77
CA PHE A 142 -11.76 -9.28 -1.39
C PHE A 142 -12.81 -9.98 -2.25
N ALA A 143 -12.43 -10.97 -3.07
CA ALA A 143 -13.39 -11.71 -3.89
C ALA A 143 -14.41 -12.47 -3.02
N THR A 144 -13.96 -13.17 -1.99
CA THR A 144 -14.81 -13.93 -1.06
C THR A 144 -15.63 -13.05 -0.12
N GLY A 145 -15.19 -11.81 0.11
CA GLY A 145 -15.84 -10.88 1.05
C GLY A 145 -15.43 -11.06 2.51
N ASP A 146 -14.27 -11.66 2.76
CA ASP A 146 -13.70 -11.83 4.09
C ASP A 146 -13.15 -10.50 4.64
N ARG A 147 -13.97 -9.82 5.44
CA ARG A 147 -13.63 -8.52 6.02
C ARG A 147 -12.54 -8.61 7.09
N GLU A 148 -12.44 -9.72 7.80
CA GLU A 148 -11.46 -9.88 8.89
C GLU A 148 -10.06 -10.06 8.32
N LYS A 149 -9.93 -10.91 7.29
CA LYS A 149 -8.67 -11.07 6.58
C LYS A 149 -8.21 -9.77 5.90
N LEU A 150 -9.12 -9.00 5.31
CA LEU A 150 -8.78 -7.69 4.76
C LEU A 150 -8.28 -6.69 5.81
N LYS A 151 -8.86 -6.69 7.02
CA LYS A 151 -8.40 -5.84 8.14
C LYS A 151 -6.99 -6.19 8.60
N ALA A 152 -6.61 -7.46 8.56
CA ALA A 152 -5.27 -7.89 8.93
C ALA A 152 -4.22 -7.49 7.88
N LEU A 153 -4.55 -7.63 6.58
CA LEU A 153 -3.62 -7.43 5.47
C LEU A 153 -3.42 -5.96 5.08
N CYS A 154 -4.46 -5.13 5.16
CA CYS A 154 -4.46 -3.76 4.65
C CYS A 154 -4.36 -2.71 5.78
N THR A 155 -3.83 -1.54 5.44
CA THR A 155 -3.99 -0.35 6.30
C THR A 155 -5.44 0.14 6.27
N VAL A 156 -5.84 0.90 7.29
CA VAL A 156 -7.22 1.43 7.42
C VAL A 156 -7.60 2.29 6.20
N THR A 157 -6.67 3.09 5.69
CA THR A 157 -6.89 3.92 4.50
C THR A 157 -7.25 3.09 3.28
N TYR A 158 -6.52 2.00 3.04
CA TYR A 158 -6.78 1.17 1.87
C TYR A 158 -8.02 0.28 2.04
N LEU A 159 -8.25 -0.17 3.26
CA LEU A 159 -9.37 -1.03 3.62
C LEU A 159 -10.73 -0.33 3.42
N THR A 160 -10.84 0.94 3.82
CA THR A 160 -12.11 1.69 3.81
C THR A 160 -12.84 1.66 2.46
N PRO A 161 -12.22 2.06 1.33
CA PRO A 161 -12.89 2.00 0.02
C PRO A 161 -13.20 0.56 -0.43
N MET A 162 -12.41 -0.43 0.00
CA MET A 162 -12.70 -1.85 -0.29
C MET A 162 -13.95 -2.32 0.47
N LEU A 163 -14.11 -1.96 1.74
CA LEU A 163 -15.31 -2.29 2.51
C LEU A 163 -16.56 -1.63 1.93
N VAL A 164 -16.48 -0.35 1.55
CA VAL A 164 -17.58 0.33 0.86
C VAL A 164 -17.94 -0.38 -0.45
N SER A 165 -16.94 -0.86 -1.19
CA SER A 165 -17.16 -1.62 -2.42
C SER A 165 -17.79 -2.99 -2.16
N LEU A 166 -17.46 -3.63 -1.03
CA LEU A 166 -18.08 -4.88 -0.58
C LEU A 166 -19.54 -4.68 -0.20
N ASP A 167 -19.85 -3.61 0.53
CA ASP A 167 -21.21 -3.29 0.98
C ASP A 167 -22.15 -2.99 -0.19
N LYS A 168 -21.62 -2.41 -1.27
CA LYS A 168 -22.37 -2.11 -2.50
C LYS A 168 -22.59 -3.34 -3.39
N ARG A 169 -22.06 -4.53 -3.05
CA ARG A 169 -22.23 -5.71 -3.90
C ARG A 169 -23.69 -6.19 -3.90
N PRO A 170 -24.28 -6.42 -5.08
CA PRO A 170 -25.63 -6.96 -5.13
C PRO A 170 -25.62 -8.41 -4.63
N ARG A 171 -26.62 -8.76 -3.80
CA ARG A 171 -26.77 -10.12 -3.22
C ARG A 171 -26.97 -11.21 -4.27
N THR A 172 -27.42 -10.83 -5.47
CA THR A 172 -27.64 -11.72 -6.62
C THR A 172 -26.36 -12.03 -7.39
N LYS A 173 -25.21 -11.49 -6.98
CA LYS A 173 -23.91 -11.72 -7.62
C LYS A 173 -22.88 -12.23 -6.64
N ARG A 174 -22.04 -13.16 -7.10
CA ARG A 174 -20.84 -13.61 -6.41
C ARG A 174 -19.62 -13.41 -7.30
N TYR A 175 -18.47 -13.23 -6.67
CA TYR A 175 -17.23 -12.98 -7.38
C TYR A 175 -16.17 -14.00 -6.94
N LYS A 176 -15.37 -14.45 -7.90
CA LYS A 176 -14.17 -15.24 -7.66
C LYS A 176 -13.01 -14.58 -8.36
N TRP A 177 -11.87 -14.57 -7.69
CA TRP A 177 -10.62 -14.10 -8.24
C TRP A 177 -9.62 -15.25 -8.24
N GLU A 178 -8.86 -15.36 -9.31
CA GLU A 178 -7.84 -16.36 -9.49
C GLU A 178 -6.59 -15.73 -10.13
N LEU A 179 -5.43 -16.10 -9.60
CA LEU A 179 -4.16 -15.82 -10.25
C LEU A 179 -3.93 -16.89 -11.31
N VAL A 180 -3.81 -16.49 -12.58
CA VAL A 180 -3.47 -17.41 -13.67
C VAL A 180 -1.97 -17.69 -13.63
N GLU A 181 -1.17 -16.63 -13.69
CA GLU A 181 0.28 -16.71 -13.62
C GLU A 181 0.93 -15.37 -13.26
N TRP A 182 2.18 -15.41 -12.83
CA TRP A 182 3.03 -14.22 -12.72
C TRP A 182 3.76 -14.03 -14.05
N THR A 183 3.41 -12.98 -14.79
CA THR A 183 3.98 -12.71 -16.13
C THR A 183 5.45 -12.25 -16.08
N GLY A 184 5.93 -11.85 -14.90
CA GLY A 184 7.32 -11.43 -14.71
C GLY A 184 7.84 -11.55 -13.27
N LYS A 185 9.08 -11.09 -13.08
CA LYS A 185 9.74 -11.06 -11.77
C LYS A 185 9.24 -9.88 -10.94
N ALA A 186 8.75 -10.18 -9.74
CA ALA A 186 8.44 -9.15 -8.75
C ALA A 186 9.73 -8.45 -8.31
N ARG A 187 9.71 -7.13 -8.20
CA ARG A 187 10.89 -6.34 -7.86
C ARG A 187 10.54 -5.10 -7.06
N ILE A 188 11.45 -4.69 -6.18
CA ILE A 188 11.34 -3.42 -5.46
C ILE A 188 11.64 -2.28 -6.45
N VAL A 189 10.70 -1.36 -6.60
CA VAL A 189 10.86 -0.17 -7.44
C VAL A 189 11.34 1.02 -6.63
N ALA A 190 10.79 1.16 -5.43
CA ALA A 190 11.08 2.25 -4.51
C ALA A 190 11.11 1.73 -3.08
N GLN A 191 11.98 2.31 -2.26
CA GLN A 191 11.98 2.11 -0.81
C GLN A 191 12.26 3.45 -0.13
N SER A 192 11.67 3.68 1.02
CA SER A 192 11.91 4.85 1.85
C SER A 192 11.79 4.47 3.32
N ILE A 193 12.62 5.10 4.16
CA ILE A 193 12.49 5.04 5.62
C ILE A 193 12.44 6.47 6.10
N THR A 194 11.36 6.82 6.78
CA THR A 194 11.13 8.18 7.26
C THR A 194 10.78 8.13 8.74
N PRO A 195 11.49 8.89 9.61
CA PRO A 195 11.05 9.05 11.00
C PRO A 195 9.74 9.81 11.01
N VAL A 196 8.77 9.36 11.81
CA VAL A 196 7.53 10.08 11.99
C VAL A 196 7.34 10.39 13.46
N ALA A 197 7.46 11.68 13.79
CA ALA A 197 7.17 12.18 15.11
C ALA A 197 5.66 12.38 15.26
N ALA A 198 4.94 11.33 15.69
CA ALA A 198 3.54 11.47 16.06
C ALA A 198 3.33 11.08 17.53
N GLY A 199 2.73 11.99 18.30
CA GLY A 199 2.33 11.69 19.68
C GLY A 199 3.49 11.40 20.65
N GLY A 200 4.70 11.90 20.36
CA GLY A 200 5.89 11.71 21.22
C GLY A 200 6.64 10.39 21.01
N SER A 201 6.21 9.53 20.08
CA SER A 201 7.04 8.39 19.65
C SER A 201 7.99 8.78 18.53
N SER A 202 9.19 8.21 18.53
CA SER A 202 10.21 8.37 17.50
C SER A 202 10.19 7.19 16.51
N ASP A 203 9.00 6.70 16.21
CA ASP A 203 8.82 5.56 15.32
C ASP A 203 9.24 5.91 13.89
N MET A 204 9.82 4.93 13.20
CA MET A 204 10.20 5.07 11.81
C MET A 204 9.26 4.26 10.94
N ILE A 205 8.78 4.86 9.86
CA ILE A 205 7.97 4.16 8.87
C ILE A 205 8.87 3.71 7.73
N ARG A 206 8.82 2.42 7.44
CA ARG A 206 9.43 1.82 6.25
C ARG A 206 8.37 1.58 5.20
N GLN A 207 8.50 2.26 4.07
CA GLN A 207 7.64 2.08 2.90
C GLN A 207 8.42 1.42 1.78
N VAL A 208 7.83 0.42 1.12
CA VAL A 208 8.43 -0.25 -0.04
C VAL A 208 7.38 -0.42 -1.12
N THR A 209 7.69 0.05 -2.32
CA THR A 209 6.87 -0.17 -3.51
C THR A 209 7.41 -1.35 -4.31
N VAL A 210 6.56 -2.33 -4.56
CA VAL A 210 6.88 -3.54 -5.30
C VAL A 210 6.08 -3.57 -6.60
N HIS A 211 6.77 -3.81 -7.71
CA HIS A 211 6.15 -4.08 -9.00
C HIS A 211 5.76 -5.55 -9.09
N LEU A 212 4.49 -5.81 -9.39
CA LEU A 212 3.85 -7.13 -9.44
C LEU A 212 3.16 -7.31 -10.81
N PRO A 213 3.90 -7.77 -11.84
CA PRO A 213 3.31 -8.10 -13.14
C PRO A 213 2.62 -9.47 -13.07
N SER A 214 1.33 -9.53 -13.38
CA SER A 214 0.53 -10.75 -13.26
C SER A 214 -0.53 -10.86 -14.35
N ARG A 215 -0.97 -12.09 -14.62
CA ARG A 215 -2.18 -12.38 -15.38
C ARG A 215 -3.25 -12.88 -14.42
N GLN A 216 -4.36 -12.17 -14.35
CA GLN A 216 -5.41 -12.39 -13.38
C GLN A 216 -6.72 -12.75 -14.07
N ARG A 217 -7.51 -13.61 -13.42
CA ARG A 217 -8.84 -14.00 -13.85
C ARG A 217 -9.87 -13.59 -12.81
N ARG A 218 -10.91 -12.90 -13.28
CA ARG A 218 -12.11 -12.57 -12.50
C ARG A 218 -13.31 -13.31 -13.08
N ILE A 219 -14.05 -13.98 -12.21
CA ILE A 219 -15.29 -14.69 -12.55
C ILE A 219 -16.42 -14.06 -11.76
N GLU A 220 -17.49 -13.71 -12.46
CA GLU A 220 -18.74 -13.22 -11.89
C GLU A 220 -19.81 -14.29 -12.06
N TYR A 221 -20.44 -14.65 -10.94
CA TYR A 221 -21.58 -15.55 -10.92
C TYR A 221 -22.85 -14.74 -10.67
N ALA A 222 -23.92 -15.06 -11.40
CA ALA A 222 -25.24 -14.51 -11.16
C ALA A 222 -26.18 -15.61 -10.67
N TRP A 223 -27.13 -15.25 -9.81
CA TRP A 223 -28.17 -16.17 -9.35
C TRP A 223 -29.23 -16.34 -10.44
N ASN A 224 -29.39 -17.56 -10.95
CA ASN A 224 -30.50 -17.91 -11.82
C ASN A 224 -31.68 -18.41 -10.97
N ALA A 225 -32.74 -17.60 -10.89
CA ALA A 225 -33.93 -17.94 -10.10
C ALA A 225 -34.70 -19.16 -10.65
N GLY A 226 -34.64 -19.41 -11.96
CA GLY A 226 -35.33 -20.53 -12.62
C GLY A 226 -34.68 -21.87 -12.31
N ALA A 227 -33.36 -21.95 -12.46
CA ALA A 227 -32.58 -23.16 -12.18
C ALA A 227 -32.18 -23.31 -10.69
N ARG A 228 -32.41 -22.28 -9.86
CA ARG A 228 -32.01 -22.19 -8.45
C ARG A 228 -30.52 -22.48 -8.23
N GLU A 229 -29.69 -22.04 -9.16
CA GLU A 229 -28.24 -22.24 -9.13
C GLU A 229 -27.46 -20.98 -9.48
N TRP A 230 -26.16 -21.01 -9.17
CA TRP A 230 -25.22 -19.95 -9.52
C TRP A 230 -24.57 -20.26 -10.87
N GLU A 231 -24.85 -19.44 -11.87
CA GLU A 231 -24.27 -19.58 -13.20
C GLU A 231 -23.16 -18.56 -13.42
N VAL A 232 -22.16 -18.93 -14.24
CA VAL A 232 -21.10 -18.02 -14.65
C VAL A 232 -21.70 -16.98 -15.59
N ALA A 233 -21.85 -15.76 -15.09
CA ALA A 233 -22.38 -14.64 -15.87
C ALA A 233 -21.28 -13.99 -16.73
N SER A 234 -20.07 -13.86 -16.19
CA SER A 234 -18.92 -13.40 -16.98
C SER A 234 -17.61 -13.93 -16.44
N GLN A 235 -16.65 -14.10 -17.35
CA GLN A 235 -15.27 -14.41 -17.02
C GLN A 235 -14.35 -13.51 -17.84
N LYS A 236 -13.41 -12.85 -17.17
CA LYS A 236 -12.43 -11.97 -17.81
C LYS A 236 -11.04 -12.28 -17.30
N GLU A 237 -10.13 -12.50 -18.23
CA GLU A 237 -8.69 -12.57 -17.98
C GLU A 237 -8.03 -11.29 -18.48
N ALA A 238 -7.05 -10.78 -17.73
CA ALA A 238 -6.21 -9.69 -18.20
C ALA A 238 -4.82 -9.72 -17.59
N ASP A 239 -3.89 -9.15 -18.34
CA ASP A 239 -2.57 -8.80 -17.85
C ASP A 239 -2.64 -7.48 -17.07
N VAL A 240 -2.09 -7.50 -15.87
CA VAL A 240 -2.16 -6.43 -14.89
C VAL A 240 -0.76 -6.14 -14.36
N ASP A 241 -0.33 -4.89 -14.53
CA ASP A 241 0.93 -4.35 -13.99
C ASP A 241 0.63 -3.47 -12.77
N GLU A 242 0.68 -4.08 -11.58
CA GLU A 242 0.37 -3.40 -10.31
C GLU A 242 1.64 -2.97 -9.58
N HIS A 243 1.61 -1.77 -8.99
CA HIS A 243 2.64 -1.30 -8.06
C HIS A 243 2.04 -1.23 -6.66
N LEU A 244 2.39 -2.21 -5.83
CA LEU A 244 1.89 -2.33 -4.48
C LEU A 244 2.79 -1.57 -3.52
N ILE A 245 2.22 -0.66 -2.73
CA ILE A 245 2.92 0.05 -1.66
C ILE A 245 2.68 -0.71 -0.37
N LEU A 246 3.76 -1.26 0.16
CA LEU A 246 3.81 -1.94 1.45
C LEU A 246 4.40 -1.01 2.49
N VAL A 247 3.94 -1.17 3.72
CA VAL A 247 4.40 -0.37 4.84
C VAL A 247 4.55 -1.20 6.09
N SER A 248 5.52 -0.82 6.91
CA SER A 248 5.84 -1.45 8.17
C SER A 248 6.48 -0.42 9.09
N VAL A 249 6.27 -0.57 10.39
CA VAL A 249 6.82 0.31 11.42
C VAL A 249 8.09 -0.31 11.99
N ILE A 250 9.11 0.52 12.18
CA ILE A 250 10.36 0.18 12.84
C ILE A 250 10.36 0.87 14.20
N PHE A 251 10.43 0.08 15.26
CA PHE A 251 10.44 0.60 16.63
C PHE A 251 11.82 1.15 16.99
N PRO A 252 11.89 2.36 17.58
CA PRO A 252 13.15 2.96 17.99
C PRO A 252 13.77 2.14 19.13
N GLY A 253 15.10 2.01 19.11
CA GLY A 253 15.87 1.26 20.11
C GLY A 253 16.09 -0.21 19.77
N SER A 254 15.03 -0.96 19.39
CA SER A 254 15.18 -2.37 19.01
C SER A 254 15.48 -2.58 17.52
N TYR A 255 15.12 -1.59 16.69
CA TYR A 255 15.11 -1.68 15.22
C TYR A 255 14.32 -2.91 14.70
N GLN A 256 13.41 -3.44 15.53
CA GLN A 256 12.51 -4.50 15.13
C GLN A 256 11.43 -3.94 14.22
N GLN A 257 11.13 -4.72 13.20
CA GLN A 257 10.18 -4.38 12.18
C GLN A 257 8.83 -5.06 12.47
N SER A 258 7.74 -4.30 12.36
CA SER A 258 6.37 -4.81 12.47
C SER A 258 6.00 -5.67 11.26
N GLU A 259 4.85 -6.34 11.33
CA GLU A 259 4.26 -7.00 10.17
C GLU A 259 4.04 -5.99 9.02
N TRP A 260 4.19 -6.48 7.79
CA TRP A 260 3.93 -5.70 6.58
C TRP A 260 2.44 -5.61 6.32
N ARG A 261 1.97 -4.41 5.96
CA ARG A 261 0.60 -4.18 5.51
C ARG A 261 0.58 -3.47 4.17
N ILE A 262 -0.51 -3.67 3.44
CA ILE A 262 -0.74 -3.00 2.15
C ILE A 262 -1.30 -1.61 2.42
N LEU A 263 -0.55 -0.58 2.00
CA LEU A 263 -0.94 0.83 2.12
C LEU A 263 -1.80 1.30 0.94
N SER A 264 -1.40 0.93 -0.27
CA SER A 264 -2.15 1.27 -1.48
C SER A 264 -1.62 0.49 -2.68
N ALA A 265 -2.39 0.46 -3.76
CA ALA A 265 -1.92 0.10 -5.08
C ALA A 265 -1.92 1.35 -5.97
N THR A 266 -0.83 1.56 -6.70
CA THR A 266 -0.65 2.75 -7.54
C THR A 266 -0.17 2.38 -8.95
N ARG A 267 -0.15 3.37 -9.83
CA ARG A 267 0.40 3.30 -11.18
C ARG A 267 1.73 4.03 -11.25
N PRO A 268 2.54 3.79 -12.30
CA PRO A 268 3.70 4.62 -12.54
C PRO A 268 3.31 6.09 -12.68
N SER A 269 4.11 6.98 -12.10
CA SER A 269 3.87 8.42 -12.13
C SER A 269 4.19 8.96 -13.53
N THR A 270 3.32 9.78 -14.08
CA THR A 270 3.66 10.54 -15.28
C THR A 270 4.60 11.71 -14.94
N PRO A 271 5.38 12.21 -15.91
CA PRO A 271 6.23 13.39 -15.69
C PRO A 271 5.44 14.61 -15.19
N GLU A 272 4.21 14.79 -15.66
CA GLU A 272 3.33 15.89 -15.26
C GLU A 272 2.81 15.75 -13.83
N GLU A 273 2.42 14.53 -13.43
CA GLU A 273 2.03 14.24 -12.05
C GLU A 273 3.21 14.47 -11.09
N TRP A 274 4.41 14.07 -11.49
CA TRP A 274 5.62 14.27 -10.69
C TRP A 274 5.94 15.75 -10.50
N GLU A 275 5.77 16.57 -11.54
CA GLU A 275 5.98 18.01 -11.44
C GLU A 275 4.98 18.67 -10.46
N LYS A 276 3.71 18.26 -10.53
CA LYS A 276 2.67 18.71 -9.58
C LYS A 276 3.01 18.29 -8.14
N GLU A 277 3.50 17.07 -7.95
CA GLU A 277 3.92 16.58 -6.64
C GLU A 277 5.11 17.38 -6.09
N LYS A 278 6.13 17.68 -6.92
CA LYS A 278 7.27 18.52 -6.52
C LYS A 278 6.83 19.91 -6.06
N GLN A 279 5.94 20.56 -6.82
CA GLN A 279 5.39 21.86 -6.45
C GLN A 279 4.60 21.81 -5.14
N LEU A 280 3.89 20.70 -4.88
CA LEU A 280 3.15 20.52 -3.64
C LEU A 280 4.10 20.33 -2.46
N ILE A 281 5.15 19.53 -2.62
CA ILE A 281 6.18 19.32 -1.58
C ILE A 281 6.88 20.63 -1.25
N GLU A 282 7.27 21.42 -2.26
CA GLU A 282 7.91 22.71 -2.06
C GLU A 282 7.02 23.69 -1.29
N LYS A 283 5.72 23.74 -1.61
CA LYS A 283 4.74 24.56 -0.88
C LYS A 283 4.56 24.12 0.57
N VAL A 284 4.52 22.81 0.83
CA VAL A 284 4.40 22.29 2.20
C VAL A 284 5.66 22.64 3.00
N GLN A 285 6.83 22.48 2.40
CA GLN A 285 8.11 22.84 3.03
C GLN A 285 8.22 24.33 3.30
N SER A 286 7.76 25.20 2.39
CA SER A 286 7.79 26.64 2.63
C SER A 286 6.89 27.05 3.80
N VAL A 287 5.69 26.49 3.89
CA VAL A 287 4.75 26.75 5.00
C VAL A 287 5.31 26.25 6.33
N GLU A 288 5.91 25.05 6.34
CA GLU A 288 6.54 24.50 7.54
C GLU A 288 7.72 25.37 8.00
N MET A 289 8.57 25.83 7.08
CA MET A 289 9.69 26.73 7.40
C MET A 289 9.24 28.11 7.90
N GLU A 290 8.11 28.63 7.43
CA GLU A 290 7.50 29.85 7.96
C GLU A 290 6.99 29.66 9.39
N SER A 291 6.42 28.49 9.71
CA SER A 291 5.92 28.19 11.06
C SER A 291 7.03 28.16 12.12
N TYR A 292 8.28 27.83 11.74
CA TYR A 292 9.43 27.81 12.64
C TYR A 292 10.08 29.20 12.85
N LYS A 293 9.68 30.22 12.09
CA LYS A 293 10.19 31.59 12.25
C LYS A 293 9.38 32.43 13.24
N LEU A 294 8.23 31.93 13.68
CA LEU A 294 7.36 32.52 14.70
C LEU A 294 7.69 31.92 16.07
#